data_AF-A0A6H9ICQ8-F1
#
_entry.id   AF-A0A6H9ICQ8-F1
#
_cell.length_a   1.000
_cell.length_b   1.000
_cell.length_c   1.000
_cell.angle_alpha   90.00
_cell.angle_beta   90.00
_cell.angle_gamma   90.00
#
_symmetry.space_group_name_H-M   'P 1'
#
loop_
_entity.id
_entity.type
_entity.pdbx_description
1 polymer ?
#
loop_
_entity_poly.entity_id
_entity_poly.type
_entity_poly.pdbx_seq_one_letter_code
_entity_poly.pdbx_strand_id
1 'polypeptide(L)'
;MASLESYLDDLLARGRAYFSRDEAVAALGLKPAALAAAITRSVNKRRLANPRHGFYLILRPEDQVAGAPDPVKWIDPLMKHQGIDYRISLLRAAAFHGASHQASMVFQVVVPRQVRDFDLGRHRLQFLYQAPTIFSQVNQPALVGQMKSDAGFATVAGAELTLLDCVRYFHKAAGINGVAQIVKDIGAKASPRLLQKAAGAYENSTVRRLGYLLDLAGHVRQADALQRFVKRARTALPLDPAVRPLAKALAQAGERNARWKLLVNEAVEIAE
;
A
#
# COMPACT_ATOMS: atom_id res chain seq x y z
N MET A 1 -21.46 9.80 36.34
CA MET A 1 -20.58 8.93 35.53
C MET A 1 -20.75 9.33 34.07
N ALA A 2 -19.66 9.61 33.37
CA ALA A 2 -19.73 9.90 31.94
C ALA A 2 -20.30 8.69 31.19
N SER A 3 -21.22 8.92 30.26
CA SER A 3 -21.75 7.86 29.41
C SER A 3 -20.77 7.62 28.26
N LEU A 4 -20.87 6.46 27.61
CA LEU A 4 -20.10 6.24 26.39
C LEU A 4 -20.44 7.31 25.34
N GLU A 5 -21.71 7.72 25.24
CA GLU A 5 -22.15 8.73 24.26
C GLU A 5 -21.49 10.09 24.49
N SER A 6 -21.45 10.59 25.73
CA SER A 6 -20.77 11.86 26.04
C SER A 6 -19.27 11.79 25.78
N TYR A 7 -18.64 10.63 26.04
CA TYR A 7 -17.23 10.42 25.74
C TYR A 7 -16.93 10.45 24.23
N LEU A 8 -17.81 9.88 23.39
CA LEU A 8 -17.65 9.95 21.93
C LEU A 8 -17.76 11.40 21.43
N ASP A 9 -18.74 12.14 21.96
CA ASP A 9 -18.97 13.53 21.56
C ASP A 9 -17.80 14.43 22.00
N ASP A 10 -17.27 14.23 23.20
CA ASP A 10 -16.06 14.92 23.70
C ASP A 10 -14.82 14.65 22.83
N LEU A 11 -14.63 13.40 22.37
CA LEU A 11 -13.52 13.05 21.48
C LEU A 11 -13.67 13.74 20.11
N LEU A 12 -14.87 13.73 19.54
CA LEU A 12 -15.16 14.41 18.28
C LEU A 12 -14.97 15.93 18.39
N ALA A 13 -15.39 16.54 19.49
CA ALA A 13 -15.18 17.96 19.77
C ALA A 13 -13.69 18.35 19.80
N ARG A 14 -12.81 17.42 20.18
CA ARG A 14 -11.35 17.57 20.15
C ARG A 14 -10.73 17.19 18.80
N GLY A 15 -11.55 16.92 17.77
CA GLY A 15 -11.10 16.50 16.44
C GLY A 15 -10.61 15.05 16.35
N ARG A 16 -10.83 14.22 17.38
CA ARG A 16 -10.35 12.84 17.43
C ARG A 16 -11.50 11.85 17.15
N ALA A 17 -11.40 11.12 16.04
CA ALA A 17 -12.43 10.18 15.59
C ALA A 17 -12.09 8.70 15.88
N TYR A 18 -11.24 8.42 16.87
CA TYR A 18 -10.87 7.05 17.26
C TYR A 18 -10.42 6.98 18.72
N PHE A 19 -10.51 5.81 19.32
CA PHE A 19 -10.00 5.53 20.67
C PHE A 19 -9.62 4.06 20.85
N SER A 20 -8.77 3.78 21.83
CA SER A 20 -8.48 2.41 22.27
C SER A 20 -9.40 1.98 23.42
N ARG A 21 -9.58 0.67 23.58
CA ARG A 21 -10.32 0.12 24.72
C ARG A 21 -9.75 0.62 26.06
N ASP A 22 -8.44 0.68 26.18
CA ASP A 22 -7.75 1.07 27.41
C ASP A 22 -8.00 2.55 27.74
N GLU A 23 -8.03 3.43 26.73
CA GLU A 23 -8.42 4.83 26.89
C GLU A 23 -9.88 4.97 27.38
N ALA A 24 -10.79 4.17 26.83
CA ALA A 24 -12.19 4.19 27.24
C ALA A 24 -12.39 3.66 28.67
N VAL A 25 -11.64 2.62 29.08
CA VAL A 25 -11.64 2.13 30.47
C VAL A 25 -11.15 3.22 31.41
N ALA A 26 -10.03 3.86 31.07
CA ALA A 26 -9.44 4.92 31.89
C ALA A 26 -10.36 6.15 32.03
N ALA A 27 -11.03 6.54 30.93
CA ALA A 27 -11.89 7.72 30.92
C ALA A 27 -13.26 7.49 31.60
N LEU A 28 -13.85 6.30 31.42
CA LEU A 28 -15.21 6.02 31.89
C LEU A 28 -15.26 5.32 33.25
N GLY A 29 -14.16 4.72 33.70
CA GLY A 29 -14.10 3.96 34.96
C GLY A 29 -15.01 2.73 34.97
N LEU A 30 -15.43 2.25 33.79
CA LEU A 30 -16.37 1.14 33.66
C LEU A 30 -15.66 -0.21 33.81
N LYS A 31 -16.36 -1.17 34.43
CA LYS A 31 -15.93 -2.58 34.41
C LYS A 31 -15.85 -3.09 32.97
N PRO A 32 -14.91 -3.99 32.64
CA PRO A 32 -14.70 -4.49 31.27
C PRO A 32 -15.96 -5.01 30.56
N ALA A 33 -16.85 -5.71 31.28
CA ALA A 33 -18.10 -6.23 30.74
C ALA A 33 -19.12 -5.12 30.42
N ALA A 34 -19.22 -4.10 31.28
CA ALA A 34 -20.12 -2.97 31.08
C ALA A 34 -19.68 -2.13 29.87
N LEU A 35 -18.36 -1.91 29.71
CA LEU A 35 -17.80 -1.23 28.55
C LEU A 35 -18.06 -2.03 27.26
N ALA A 36 -17.83 -3.35 27.27
CA ALA A 36 -18.10 -4.20 26.12
C ALA A 36 -19.56 -4.11 25.68
N ALA A 37 -20.51 -4.20 26.62
CA ALA A 37 -21.94 -4.05 26.32
C ALA A 37 -22.28 -2.67 25.73
N ALA A 38 -21.68 -1.59 26.26
CA ALA A 38 -21.88 -0.24 25.75
C ALA A 38 -21.32 -0.06 24.32
N ILE A 39 -20.14 -0.60 24.06
CA ILE A 39 -19.52 -0.61 22.73
C ILE A 39 -20.38 -1.39 21.74
N THR A 40 -20.81 -2.61 22.07
CA THR A 40 -21.68 -3.42 21.20
C THR A 40 -22.95 -2.67 20.83
N ARG A 41 -23.61 -2.02 21.81
CA ARG A 41 -24.79 -1.17 21.52
C ARG A 41 -24.46 -0.04 20.54
N SER A 42 -23.31 0.61 20.69
CA SER A 42 -22.90 1.73 19.84
C SER A 42 -22.52 1.29 18.42
N VAL A 43 -21.92 0.10 18.28
CA VAL A 43 -21.67 -0.55 16.98
C VAL A 43 -23.00 -0.90 16.30
N ASN A 44 -23.96 -1.47 17.03
CA ASN A 44 -25.30 -1.78 16.48
C ASN A 44 -26.04 -0.51 16.02
N LYS A 45 -25.84 0.62 16.73
CA LYS A 45 -26.34 1.94 16.33
C LYS A 45 -25.53 2.61 15.19
N ARG A 46 -24.51 1.94 14.63
CA ARG A 46 -23.59 2.48 13.61
C ARG A 46 -22.90 3.78 14.03
N ARG A 47 -22.67 3.98 15.33
CA ARG A 47 -21.84 5.09 15.86
C ARG A 47 -20.37 4.71 16.00
N LEU A 48 -20.08 3.42 16.10
CA LEU A 48 -18.72 2.90 16.19
C LEU A 48 -18.46 1.85 15.11
N ALA A 49 -17.24 1.84 14.60
CA ALA A 49 -16.70 0.73 13.83
C ALA A 49 -15.48 0.14 14.55
N ASN A 50 -15.23 -1.15 14.37
CA ASN A 50 -14.13 -1.87 15.00
C ASN A 50 -13.22 -2.46 13.91
N PRO A 51 -12.15 -1.74 13.50
CA PRO A 51 -11.19 -2.26 12.53
C PRO A 51 -10.39 -3.44 13.08
N ARG A 52 -10.03 -3.39 14.36
CA ARG A 52 -9.22 -4.39 15.07
C ARG A 52 -9.56 -4.40 16.55
N HIS A 53 -9.48 -5.58 17.14
CA HIS A 53 -9.70 -5.78 18.57
C HIS A 53 -8.94 -4.74 19.41
N GLY A 54 -9.68 -4.01 20.24
CA GLY A 54 -9.11 -2.99 21.12
C GLY A 54 -9.04 -1.58 20.51
N PHE A 55 -9.40 -1.41 19.24
CA PHE A 55 -9.38 -0.12 18.54
C PHE A 55 -10.74 0.17 17.90
N TYR A 56 -11.25 1.39 18.11
CA TYR A 56 -12.57 1.79 17.66
C TYR A 56 -12.52 3.12 16.91
N LEU A 57 -13.24 3.19 15.80
CA LEU A 57 -13.50 4.43 15.06
C LEU A 57 -14.86 4.98 15.47
N ILE A 58 -14.92 6.29 15.63
CA ILE A 58 -16.16 7.03 15.83
C ILE A 58 -16.69 7.41 14.45
N LEU A 59 -17.85 6.86 14.09
CA LEU A 59 -18.49 7.13 12.80
C LEU A 59 -19.28 8.41 12.90
N ARG A 60 -18.97 9.36 12.02
CA ARG A 60 -19.78 10.57 11.83
C ARG A 60 -20.97 10.26 10.91
N PRO A 61 -22.01 11.10 10.86
CA PRO A 61 -23.15 10.89 9.97
C PRO A 61 -22.75 10.65 8.51
N GLU A 62 -21.75 11.38 8.01
CA GLU A 62 -21.22 11.23 6.66
C GLU A 62 -20.58 9.85 6.39
N ASP A 63 -20.04 9.20 7.41
CA ASP A 63 -19.39 7.89 7.28
C ASP A 63 -20.41 6.76 7.19
N GLN A 64 -21.66 6.97 7.62
CA GLN A 64 -22.67 5.91 7.72
C GLN A 64 -23.05 5.31 6.36
N VAL A 65 -23.01 6.12 5.30
CA VAL A 65 -23.31 5.67 3.92
C VAL A 65 -22.21 4.72 3.40
N ALA A 66 -20.95 5.03 3.70
CA ALA A 66 -19.80 4.21 3.34
C ALA A 66 -19.56 3.07 4.34
N GLY A 67 -20.12 3.16 5.55
CA GLY A 67 -19.90 2.22 6.66
C GLY A 67 -18.58 2.44 7.41
N ALA A 68 -17.68 3.28 6.89
CA ALA A 68 -16.47 3.74 7.54
C ALA A 68 -15.86 4.95 6.80
N PRO A 69 -15.09 5.79 7.50
CA PRO A 69 -14.26 6.82 6.86
C PRO A 69 -13.14 6.19 6.00
N ASP A 70 -12.63 6.98 5.04
CA ASP A 70 -11.48 6.59 4.22
C ASP A 70 -10.30 6.12 5.11
N PRO A 71 -9.68 4.96 4.83
CA PRO A 71 -8.59 4.43 5.64
C PRO A 71 -7.42 5.39 5.84
N VAL A 72 -7.16 6.33 4.93
CA VAL A 72 -6.11 7.36 5.13
C VAL A 72 -6.31 8.15 6.44
N LYS A 73 -7.55 8.31 6.90
CA LYS A 73 -7.90 9.07 8.10
C LYS A 73 -7.54 8.37 9.41
N TRP A 74 -7.33 7.05 9.39
CA TRP A 74 -7.21 6.26 10.62
C TRP A 74 -6.19 5.12 10.57
N ILE A 75 -5.57 4.85 9.42
CA ILE A 75 -4.57 3.79 9.30
C ILE A 75 -3.37 4.05 10.21
N ASP A 76 -2.92 5.30 10.31
CA ASP A 76 -1.79 5.69 11.15
C ASP A 76 -2.00 5.37 12.64
N PRO A 77 -3.07 5.86 13.30
CA PRO A 77 -3.33 5.53 14.69
C PRO A 77 -3.60 4.05 14.92
N LEU A 78 -4.22 3.34 13.96
CA LEU A 78 -4.40 1.89 14.07
C LEU A 78 -3.06 1.15 14.07
N MET A 79 -2.15 1.52 13.17
CA MET A 79 -0.84 0.88 13.05
C MET A 79 0.03 1.16 14.27
N LYS A 80 0.00 2.39 14.79
CA LYS A 80 0.63 2.76 16.07
C LYS A 80 0.07 1.96 17.24
N HIS A 81 -1.26 1.82 17.34
CA HIS A 81 -1.89 1.02 18.38
C HIS A 81 -1.45 -0.45 18.35
N GLN A 82 -1.25 -1.03 17.16
CA GLN A 82 -0.79 -2.41 17.00
C GLN A 82 0.74 -2.58 17.08
N GLY A 83 1.50 -1.49 17.20
CA GLY A 83 2.96 -1.48 17.14
C GLY A 83 3.51 -2.02 15.81
N ILE A 84 2.89 -1.65 14.69
CA ILE A 84 3.27 -2.10 13.34
C ILE A 84 3.75 -0.89 12.54
N ASP A 85 4.99 -0.93 12.06
CA ASP A 85 5.42 0.00 11.02
C ASP A 85 4.74 -0.32 9.69
N TYR A 86 4.44 0.72 8.92
CA TYR A 86 3.70 0.54 7.67
C TYR A 86 4.07 1.62 6.66
N ARG A 87 3.69 1.37 5.41
CA ARG A 87 3.53 2.41 4.40
C ARG A 87 2.35 2.09 3.49
N ILE A 88 1.56 3.11 3.16
CA ILE A 88 0.59 3.05 2.06
C ILE A 88 1.36 2.91 0.76
N SER A 89 1.02 1.95 -0.09
CA SER A 89 1.75 1.69 -1.34
C SER A 89 0.82 1.29 -2.49
N LEU A 90 1.39 0.81 -3.59
CA LEU A 90 0.71 0.35 -4.80
C LEU A 90 -0.23 1.43 -5.36
N LEU A 91 -1.47 1.08 -5.71
CA LEU A 91 -2.39 1.93 -6.47
C LEU A 91 -2.71 3.24 -5.75
N ARG A 92 -2.88 3.20 -4.41
CA ARG A 92 -3.16 4.39 -3.61
C ARG A 92 -1.97 5.36 -3.57
N ALA A 93 -0.75 4.83 -3.46
CA ALA A 93 0.46 5.65 -3.52
C ALA A 93 0.73 6.15 -4.95
N ALA A 94 0.48 5.33 -5.97
CA ALA A 94 0.60 5.74 -7.37
C ALA A 94 -0.33 6.92 -7.69
N ALA A 95 -1.60 6.84 -7.27
CA ALA A 95 -2.56 7.93 -7.40
C ALA A 95 -2.11 9.20 -6.64
N PHE A 96 -1.57 9.05 -5.43
CA PHE A 96 -0.98 10.16 -4.67
C PHE A 96 0.17 10.83 -5.42
N HIS A 97 0.97 10.05 -6.15
CA HIS A 97 2.04 10.55 -7.03
C HIS A 97 1.55 10.98 -8.41
N GLY A 98 0.24 11.01 -8.68
CA GLY A 98 -0.34 11.54 -9.92
C GLY A 98 -0.57 10.53 -11.04
N ALA A 99 -0.58 9.23 -10.76
CA ALA A 99 -1.06 8.23 -11.72
C ALA A 99 -2.59 8.34 -11.87
N SER A 100 -3.07 8.76 -13.04
CA SER A 100 -4.40 9.42 -13.18
C SER A 100 -5.60 8.47 -13.28
N HIS A 101 -5.42 7.16 -13.13
CA HIS A 101 -6.49 6.18 -13.45
C HIS A 101 -6.67 5.05 -12.43
N GLN A 102 -6.09 5.15 -11.25
CA GLN A 102 -6.04 4.03 -10.29
C GLN A 102 -6.81 4.35 -8.99
N ALA A 103 -8.09 4.71 -9.10
CA ALA A 103 -8.98 4.77 -7.93
C ALA A 103 -9.35 3.36 -7.48
N SER A 104 -8.49 2.74 -6.66
CA SER A 104 -8.76 1.42 -6.09
C SER A 104 -9.64 1.54 -4.85
N MET A 105 -10.74 0.77 -4.82
CA MET A 105 -11.50 0.52 -3.58
C MET A 105 -10.69 -0.28 -2.55
N VAL A 106 -9.54 -0.84 -2.95
CA VAL A 106 -8.60 -1.55 -2.10
C VAL A 106 -7.52 -0.60 -1.60
N PHE A 107 -7.45 -0.44 -0.28
CA PHE A 107 -6.43 0.33 0.41
C PHE A 107 -5.25 -0.58 0.77
N GLN A 108 -4.15 -0.44 0.03
CA GLN A 108 -3.00 -1.34 0.11
C GLN A 108 -1.90 -0.79 0.99
N VAL A 109 -1.45 -1.61 1.95
CA VAL A 109 -0.46 -1.24 2.94
C VAL A 109 0.63 -2.30 3.00
N VAL A 110 1.90 -1.90 2.87
CA VAL A 110 3.05 -2.80 3.06
C VAL A 110 3.44 -2.78 4.54
N VAL A 111 3.64 -3.96 5.11
CA VAL A 111 3.92 -4.18 6.53
C VAL A 111 5.04 -5.21 6.76
N PRO A 112 5.82 -5.11 7.85
CA PRO A 112 6.93 -6.00 8.16
C PRO A 112 6.50 -7.33 8.80
N ARG A 113 5.19 -7.59 8.96
CA ARG A 113 4.65 -8.84 9.53
C ARG A 113 3.38 -9.29 8.82
N GLN A 114 3.06 -10.57 8.93
CA GLN A 114 1.81 -11.11 8.40
C GLN A 114 0.61 -10.47 9.13
N VAL A 115 -0.22 -9.73 8.39
CA VAL A 115 -1.44 -9.11 8.89
C VAL A 115 -2.58 -9.55 7.97
N ARG A 116 -3.70 -9.97 8.53
CA ARG A 116 -4.86 -10.44 7.74
C ARG A 116 -5.55 -9.25 7.06
N ASP A 117 -5.92 -9.39 5.80
CA ASP A 117 -6.83 -8.46 5.12
C ASP A 117 -8.18 -8.39 5.86
N PHE A 118 -8.87 -7.26 5.75
CA PHE A 118 -10.22 -7.09 6.27
C PHE A 118 -10.98 -6.01 5.52
N ASP A 119 -12.31 -6.09 5.59
CA ASP A 119 -13.20 -5.08 5.04
C ASP A 119 -13.79 -4.24 6.19
N LEU A 120 -13.96 -2.95 5.93
CA LEU A 120 -14.63 -2.03 6.84
C LEU A 120 -15.51 -1.08 6.03
N GLY A 121 -16.83 -1.29 6.12
CA GLY A 121 -17.77 -0.60 5.22
C GLY A 121 -17.48 -0.97 3.76
N ARG A 122 -17.32 0.04 2.91
CA ARG A 122 -16.96 -0.11 1.48
C ARG A 122 -15.45 -0.20 1.22
N HIS A 123 -14.63 -0.12 2.27
CA HIS A 123 -13.18 -0.12 2.14
C HIS A 123 -12.61 -1.50 2.39
N ARG A 124 -11.87 -2.03 1.41
CA ARG A 124 -11.07 -3.24 1.59
C ARG A 124 -9.64 -2.88 1.96
N LEU A 125 -9.18 -3.29 3.14
CA LEU A 125 -7.78 -3.12 3.53
C LEU A 125 -7.01 -4.38 3.19
N GLN A 126 -5.97 -4.21 2.37
CA GLN A 126 -5.08 -5.29 1.97
C GLN A 126 -3.67 -5.04 2.51
N PHE A 127 -3.15 -6.03 3.25
CA PHE A 127 -1.82 -6.00 3.82
C PHE A 127 -0.86 -6.85 3.00
N LEU A 128 0.26 -6.25 2.64
CA LEU A 128 1.30 -6.88 1.86
C LEU A 128 2.53 -7.08 2.74
N TYR A 129 2.88 -8.33 2.94
CA TYR A 129 4.04 -8.68 3.74
C TYR A 129 5.34 -8.39 2.97
N GLN A 130 6.24 -7.66 3.61
CA GLN A 130 7.64 -7.51 3.24
C GLN A 130 8.49 -7.93 4.45
N ALA A 131 9.54 -8.72 4.23
CA ALA A 131 10.36 -9.21 5.34
C ALA A 131 10.89 -8.04 6.20
N PRO A 132 10.88 -8.13 7.54
CA PRO A 132 11.20 -7.01 8.43
C PRO A 132 12.56 -6.36 8.13
N THR A 133 13.58 -7.16 7.81
CA THR A 133 14.94 -6.70 7.50
C THR A 133 14.99 -5.84 6.23
N ILE A 134 14.25 -6.26 5.19
CA ILE A 134 14.12 -5.51 3.94
C ILE A 134 13.28 -4.26 4.17
N PHE A 135 12.15 -4.42 4.88
CA PHE A 135 11.23 -3.33 5.15
C PHE A 135 11.93 -2.19 5.89
N SER A 136 12.64 -2.47 6.99
CA SER A 136 13.35 -1.44 7.76
C SER A 136 14.47 -0.79 6.97
N GLN A 137 15.14 -1.52 6.07
CA GLN A 137 16.19 -0.97 5.20
C GLN A 137 15.65 0.10 4.23
N VAL A 138 14.43 -0.07 3.72
CA VAL A 138 13.86 0.81 2.69
C VAL A 138 12.78 1.77 3.19
N ASN A 139 12.13 1.49 4.31
CA ASN A 139 11.08 2.33 4.91
C ASN A 139 11.69 3.49 5.72
N GLN A 140 12.59 4.23 5.08
CA GLN A 140 13.39 5.31 5.66
C GLN A 140 12.83 6.67 5.23
N PRO A 141 13.04 7.76 6.01
CA PRO A 141 12.46 9.09 5.72
C PRO A 141 12.71 9.62 4.30
N ALA A 142 13.84 9.27 3.68
CA ALA A 142 14.17 9.69 2.32
C ALA A 142 13.38 8.98 1.22
N LEU A 143 12.67 7.89 1.55
CA LEU A 143 11.93 7.03 0.61
C LEU A 143 10.43 6.97 0.93
N VAL A 144 9.97 7.64 1.98
CA VAL A 144 8.56 7.75 2.36
C VAL A 144 8.14 9.22 2.42
N GLY A 145 6.85 9.48 2.29
CA GLY A 145 6.23 10.78 2.45
C GLY A 145 5.04 10.73 3.38
N GLN A 146 4.30 11.84 3.43
CA GLN A 146 3.07 11.96 4.21
C GLN A 146 1.88 12.22 3.31
N MET A 147 0.87 11.36 3.39
CA MET A 147 -0.44 11.57 2.78
C MET A 147 -1.32 12.31 3.78
N LYS A 148 -1.73 13.54 3.43
CA LYS A 148 -2.59 14.38 4.27
C LYS A 148 -4.05 13.98 4.13
N SER A 149 -4.75 13.99 5.26
CA SER A 149 -6.21 13.90 5.37
C SER A 149 -6.73 14.99 6.31
N ASP A 150 -8.04 15.11 6.42
CA ASP A 150 -8.72 15.95 7.41
C ASP A 150 -8.53 15.46 8.86
N ALA A 151 -8.16 14.20 9.05
CA ALA A 151 -7.92 13.58 10.36
C ALA A 151 -6.42 13.49 10.74
N GLY A 152 -5.50 13.97 9.89
CA GLY A 152 -4.06 13.94 10.13
C GLY A 152 -3.28 13.39 8.94
N PHE A 153 -2.13 12.77 9.23
CA PHE A 153 -1.19 12.27 8.22
C PHE A 153 -1.03 10.76 8.31
N ALA A 154 -0.83 10.11 7.15
CA ALA A 154 -0.45 8.71 7.06
C ALA A 154 0.83 8.55 6.25
N THR A 155 1.65 7.56 6.61
CA THR A 155 2.91 7.27 5.90
C THR A 155 2.61 6.65 4.54
N VAL A 156 3.13 7.26 3.47
CA VAL A 156 2.98 6.79 2.09
C VAL A 156 4.35 6.51 1.47
N ALA A 157 4.43 5.48 0.64
CA ALA A 157 5.61 5.20 -0.18
C ALA A 157 5.97 6.41 -1.05
N GLY A 158 7.25 6.76 -1.15
CA GLY A 158 7.75 7.68 -2.19
C GLY A 158 7.59 7.08 -3.59
N ALA A 159 7.89 7.85 -4.63
CA ALA A 159 7.74 7.39 -6.02
C ALA A 159 8.59 6.13 -6.28
N GLU A 160 9.81 6.08 -5.76
CA GLU A 160 10.74 4.96 -5.89
C GLU A 160 10.19 3.66 -5.29
N LEU A 161 9.69 3.74 -4.05
CA LEU A 161 9.08 2.58 -3.38
C LEU A 161 7.77 2.18 -4.03
N THR A 162 6.96 3.15 -4.49
CA THR A 162 5.72 2.88 -5.20
C THR A 162 5.98 2.05 -6.45
N LEU A 163 6.96 2.45 -7.27
CA LEU A 163 7.35 1.72 -8.49
C LEU A 163 7.84 0.30 -8.17
N LEU A 164 8.74 0.16 -7.19
CA LEU A 164 9.28 -1.14 -6.78
C LEU A 164 8.20 -2.06 -6.19
N ASP A 165 7.32 -1.54 -5.33
CA ASP A 165 6.22 -2.29 -4.73
C ASP A 165 5.18 -2.67 -5.79
N CYS A 166 4.82 -1.77 -6.71
CA CYS A 166 3.91 -2.08 -7.83
C CYS A 166 4.45 -3.23 -8.67
N VAL A 167 5.73 -3.20 -9.07
CA VAL A 167 6.34 -4.28 -9.86
C VAL A 167 6.50 -5.56 -9.06
N ARG A 168 6.79 -5.49 -7.76
CA ARG A 168 6.92 -6.68 -6.91
C ARG A 168 5.58 -7.40 -6.75
N TYR A 169 4.51 -6.63 -6.58
CA TYR A 169 3.17 -7.11 -6.31
C TYR A 169 2.23 -6.84 -7.50
N PHE A 170 2.71 -6.94 -8.74
CA PHE A 170 2.00 -6.47 -9.92
C PHE A 170 0.62 -7.14 -10.14
N HIS A 171 0.45 -8.41 -9.77
CA HIS A 171 -0.87 -9.07 -9.77
C HIS A 171 -1.89 -8.42 -8.83
N LYS A 172 -1.43 -7.64 -7.83
CA LYS A 172 -2.24 -6.83 -6.93
C LYS A 172 -2.26 -5.35 -7.31
N ALA A 173 -1.50 -4.94 -8.32
CA ALA A 173 -1.39 -3.57 -8.83
C ALA A 173 -1.90 -3.48 -10.28
N ALA A 174 -3.04 -4.12 -10.57
CA ALA A 174 -3.70 -4.14 -11.89
C ALA A 174 -2.93 -4.87 -13.02
N GLY A 175 -2.08 -5.83 -12.67
CA GLY A 175 -1.33 -6.64 -13.64
C GLY A 175 -0.15 -5.88 -14.25
N ILE A 176 0.58 -6.52 -15.18
CA ILE A 176 1.80 -5.92 -15.74
C ILE A 176 1.50 -4.65 -16.56
N ASN A 177 0.39 -4.61 -17.30
CA ASN A 177 -0.05 -3.43 -18.07
C ASN A 177 -0.44 -2.26 -17.15
N GLY A 178 -1.19 -2.54 -16.07
CA GLY A 178 -1.51 -1.52 -15.07
C GLY A 178 -0.27 -0.92 -14.43
N VAL A 179 0.72 -1.76 -14.11
CA VAL A 179 2.01 -1.29 -13.59
C VAL A 179 2.80 -0.52 -14.66
N ALA A 180 2.76 -0.92 -15.93
CA ALA A 180 3.40 -0.18 -17.02
C ALA A 180 2.84 1.24 -17.14
N GLN A 181 1.52 1.41 -17.03
CA GLN A 181 0.88 2.73 -17.00
C GLN A 181 1.33 3.55 -15.77
N ILE A 182 1.39 2.94 -14.58
CA ILE A 182 1.91 3.61 -13.38
C ILE A 182 3.36 4.07 -13.60
N VAL A 183 4.19 3.21 -14.19
CA VAL A 183 5.59 3.52 -14.50
C VAL A 183 5.69 4.68 -15.49
N LYS A 184 4.82 4.74 -16.51
CA LYS A 184 4.72 5.90 -17.41
C LYS A 184 4.38 7.17 -16.64
N ASP A 185 3.33 7.15 -15.83
CA ASP A 185 2.79 8.34 -15.17
C ASP A 185 3.75 8.93 -14.11
N ILE A 186 4.42 8.08 -13.32
CA ILE A 186 5.20 8.54 -12.16
C ILE A 186 6.71 8.24 -12.25
N GLY A 187 7.17 7.52 -13.28
CA GLY A 187 8.57 7.13 -13.45
C GLY A 187 9.54 8.30 -13.43
N ALA A 188 9.19 9.42 -14.07
CA ALA A 188 10.01 10.63 -14.10
C ALA A 188 10.19 11.28 -12.71
N LYS A 189 9.27 11.05 -11.77
CA LYS A 189 9.29 11.62 -10.41
C LYS A 189 10.28 10.90 -9.49
N ALA A 190 10.67 9.66 -9.85
CA ALA A 190 11.63 8.89 -9.07
C ALA A 190 13.04 9.45 -9.25
N SER A 191 13.72 9.71 -8.13
CA SER A 191 15.14 10.04 -8.11
C SER A 191 15.96 8.80 -8.50
N PRO A 192 16.77 8.86 -9.57
CA PRO A 192 17.57 7.71 -9.99
C PRO A 192 18.46 7.16 -8.87
N ARG A 193 19.04 8.03 -8.04
CA ARG A 193 19.92 7.64 -6.92
C ARG A 193 19.15 6.90 -5.82
N LEU A 194 18.00 7.42 -5.42
CA LEU A 194 17.18 6.80 -4.37
C LEU A 194 16.57 5.49 -4.86
N LEU A 195 16.11 5.46 -6.12
CA LEU A 195 15.62 4.25 -6.78
C LEU A 195 16.69 3.16 -6.79
N GLN A 196 17.92 3.54 -7.15
CA GLN A 196 19.07 2.64 -7.12
C GLN A 196 19.35 2.05 -5.73
N LYS A 197 19.23 2.88 -4.70
CA LYS A 197 19.50 2.49 -3.31
C LYS A 197 18.42 1.54 -2.83
N ALA A 198 17.16 1.88 -3.04
CA ALA A 198 16.01 1.06 -2.66
C ALA A 198 16.02 -0.29 -3.39
N ALA A 199 16.29 -0.31 -4.69
CA ALA A 199 16.37 -1.52 -5.52
C ALA A 199 17.37 -2.56 -5.00
N GLY A 200 18.40 -2.13 -4.24
CA GLY A 200 19.37 -3.04 -3.63
C GLY A 200 18.77 -3.99 -2.59
N ALA A 201 17.59 -3.70 -2.05
CA ALA A 201 16.88 -4.54 -1.09
C ALA A 201 15.77 -5.40 -1.73
N TYR A 202 15.53 -5.26 -3.05
CA TYR A 202 14.50 -6.01 -3.77
C TYR A 202 15.09 -7.19 -4.54
N GLU A 203 14.24 -8.16 -4.89
CA GLU A 203 14.61 -9.27 -5.74
C GLU A 203 15.05 -8.77 -7.11
N ASN A 204 16.11 -9.35 -7.67
CA ASN A 204 16.64 -8.94 -8.98
C ASN A 204 15.59 -9.07 -10.10
N SER A 205 14.64 -10.01 -9.98
CA SER A 205 13.49 -10.12 -10.89
C SER A 205 12.63 -8.85 -10.90
N THR A 206 12.27 -8.34 -9.73
CA THR A 206 11.52 -7.07 -9.56
C THR A 206 12.27 -5.91 -10.19
N VAL A 207 13.57 -5.78 -9.90
CA VAL A 207 14.41 -4.69 -10.42
C VAL A 207 14.52 -4.74 -11.94
N ARG A 208 14.68 -5.92 -12.52
CA ARG A 208 14.76 -6.10 -13.97
C ARG A 208 13.47 -5.77 -14.68
N ARG A 209 12.33 -6.21 -14.15
CA ARG A 209 11.01 -5.87 -14.68
C ARG A 209 10.77 -4.36 -14.64
N LEU A 210 11.07 -3.72 -13.51
CA LEU A 210 10.94 -2.26 -13.38
C LEU A 210 11.82 -1.53 -14.39
N GLY A 211 13.07 -1.97 -14.54
CA GLY A 211 13.98 -1.39 -15.53
C GLY A 211 13.46 -1.48 -16.96
N TYR A 212 12.91 -2.63 -17.34
CA TYR A 212 12.28 -2.81 -18.66
C TYR A 212 11.08 -1.88 -18.86
N LEU A 213 10.19 -1.78 -17.86
CA LEU A 213 9.03 -0.88 -17.94
C LEU A 213 9.44 0.61 -17.99
N LEU A 214 10.50 1.00 -17.29
CA LEU A 214 11.03 2.36 -17.33
C LEU A 214 11.61 2.70 -18.71
N ASP A 215 12.34 1.77 -19.34
CA ASP A 215 12.84 1.95 -20.71
C ASP A 215 11.66 2.09 -21.70
N LEU A 216 10.65 1.21 -21.60
CA LEU A 216 9.47 1.24 -22.47
C LEU A 216 8.70 2.56 -22.32
N ALA A 217 8.65 3.11 -21.11
CA ALA A 217 8.04 4.40 -20.82
C ALA A 217 8.93 5.63 -21.13
N GLY A 218 10.15 5.45 -21.64
CA GLY A 218 11.08 6.54 -21.97
C GLY A 218 11.82 7.17 -20.77
N HIS A 219 11.72 6.58 -19.58
CA HIS A 219 12.38 7.05 -18.35
C HIS A 219 13.83 6.53 -18.23
N VAL A 220 14.64 6.83 -19.26
CA VAL A 220 15.98 6.25 -19.49
C VAL A 220 16.91 6.47 -18.29
N ARG A 221 16.88 7.64 -17.64
CA ARG A 221 17.77 7.93 -16.49
C ARG A 221 17.48 7.02 -15.29
N GLN A 222 16.22 6.76 -15.02
CA GLN A 222 15.76 5.89 -13.94
C GLN A 222 16.06 4.42 -14.27
N ALA A 223 15.82 4.02 -15.52
CA ALA A 223 16.19 2.71 -16.02
C ALA A 223 17.71 2.47 -15.91
N ASP A 224 18.55 3.37 -16.39
CA ASP A 224 20.01 3.23 -16.35
C ASP A 224 20.55 3.07 -14.93
N ALA A 225 19.94 3.69 -13.92
CA ALA A 225 20.31 3.49 -12.52
C ALA A 225 20.22 2.00 -12.12
N LEU A 226 19.23 1.27 -12.63
CA LEU A 226 18.98 -0.13 -12.31
C LEU A 226 19.86 -1.12 -13.08
N GLN A 227 20.57 -0.69 -14.12
CA GLN A 227 21.40 -1.57 -14.98
C GLN A 227 22.45 -2.37 -14.20
N ARG A 228 22.99 -1.81 -13.10
CA ARG A 228 24.00 -2.50 -12.27
C ARG A 228 23.52 -3.83 -11.69
N PHE A 229 22.21 -4.00 -11.51
CA PHE A 229 21.61 -5.21 -10.93
C PHE A 229 21.47 -6.34 -11.97
N VAL A 230 21.39 -6.00 -13.26
CA VAL A 230 21.29 -6.95 -14.37
C VAL A 230 22.61 -7.66 -14.67
N LYS A 231 23.74 -6.99 -14.40
CA LYS A 231 25.09 -7.56 -14.62
C LYS A 231 25.29 -8.88 -13.87
N ARG A 232 24.60 -9.07 -12.74
CA ARG A 232 24.67 -10.28 -11.91
C ARG A 232 23.77 -11.42 -12.38
N ALA A 233 22.83 -11.18 -13.30
CA ALA A 233 21.89 -12.20 -13.77
C ALA A 233 22.51 -13.07 -14.86
N ARG A 234 22.48 -14.40 -14.69
CA ARG A 234 22.96 -15.36 -15.69
C ARG A 234 21.87 -15.82 -16.66
N THR A 235 20.62 -15.83 -16.22
CA THR A 235 19.49 -16.37 -16.98
C THR A 235 18.43 -15.33 -17.26
N ALA A 236 17.70 -15.53 -18.37
CA ALA A 236 16.51 -14.77 -18.65
C ALA A 236 15.33 -15.24 -17.78
N LEU A 237 14.44 -14.33 -17.43
CA LEU A 237 13.24 -14.60 -16.63
C LEU A 237 11.99 -14.10 -17.37
N PRO A 238 10.82 -14.72 -17.18
CA PRO A 238 9.57 -14.21 -17.75
C PRO A 238 9.19 -12.85 -17.15
N LEU A 239 8.65 -11.98 -18.00
CA LEU A 239 8.08 -10.70 -17.61
C LEU A 239 6.90 -10.93 -16.65
N ASP A 240 5.93 -11.76 -17.03
CA ASP A 240 4.90 -12.27 -16.12
C ASP A 240 5.07 -13.79 -15.89
N PRO A 241 5.45 -14.25 -14.69
CA PRO A 241 5.56 -15.68 -14.38
C PRO A 241 4.25 -16.48 -14.48
N ALA A 242 3.08 -15.82 -14.40
CA ALA A 242 1.79 -16.49 -14.49
C ALA A 242 1.43 -16.87 -15.93
N VAL A 243 1.97 -16.16 -16.92
CA VAL A 243 1.76 -16.46 -18.34
C VAL A 243 2.69 -17.59 -18.77
N ARG A 244 2.15 -18.81 -18.82
CA ARG A 244 2.85 -19.95 -19.42
C ARG A 244 2.74 -19.86 -20.94
N PRO A 245 3.86 -19.86 -21.69
CA PRO A 245 3.80 -19.95 -23.14
C PRO A 245 3.06 -21.24 -23.53
N LEU A 246 1.99 -21.11 -24.33
CA LEU A 246 1.15 -22.22 -24.77
C LEU A 246 1.92 -23.30 -25.57
N ALA A 247 3.15 -23.02 -26.01
CA ALA A 247 4.07 -24.00 -26.57
C ALA A 247 5.53 -23.71 -26.19
N LYS A 248 6.36 -24.76 -26.01
CA LYS A 248 7.83 -24.65 -25.85
C LYS A 248 8.50 -23.85 -26.99
N ALA A 249 7.92 -23.89 -28.19
CA ALA A 249 8.40 -23.13 -29.35
C ALA A 249 8.07 -21.63 -29.25
N LEU A 250 6.90 -21.26 -28.72
CA LEU A 250 6.54 -19.87 -28.44
C LEU A 250 7.31 -19.29 -27.25
N ALA A 251 7.72 -20.14 -26.29
CA ALA A 251 8.64 -19.76 -25.21
C ALA A 251 10.02 -19.33 -25.74
N GLN A 252 10.44 -19.85 -26.90
CA GLN A 252 11.64 -19.40 -27.62
C GLN A 252 11.38 -18.16 -28.49
N ALA A 253 10.13 -17.92 -28.88
CA ALA A 253 9.71 -16.81 -29.73
C ALA A 253 9.30 -15.53 -28.97
N GLY A 254 9.10 -15.59 -27.64
CA GLY A 254 8.93 -14.37 -26.84
C GLY A 254 10.15 -13.48 -27.00
N GLU A 255 9.95 -12.23 -27.42
CA GLU A 255 11.03 -11.31 -27.73
C GLU A 255 11.97 -11.21 -26.51
N ARG A 256 13.23 -11.59 -26.70
CA ARG A 256 14.20 -11.60 -25.61
C ARG A 256 14.77 -10.21 -25.48
N ASN A 257 14.35 -9.47 -24.45
CA ASN A 257 14.99 -8.20 -24.13
C ASN A 257 16.39 -8.47 -23.55
N ALA A 258 17.43 -8.28 -24.36
CA ALA A 258 18.81 -8.55 -23.97
C ALA A 258 19.29 -7.65 -22.83
N ARG A 259 18.87 -6.38 -22.84
CA ARG A 259 19.28 -5.35 -21.87
C ARG A 259 18.83 -5.68 -20.44
N TRP A 260 17.62 -6.19 -20.25
CA TRP A 260 17.08 -6.60 -18.95
C TRP A 260 17.12 -8.11 -18.71
N LYS A 261 17.58 -8.86 -19.72
CA LYS A 261 17.55 -10.32 -19.78
C LYS A 261 16.13 -10.84 -19.53
N LEU A 262 15.09 -10.26 -20.11
CA LEU A 262 13.71 -10.74 -19.90
C LEU A 262 13.22 -11.53 -21.10
N LEU A 263 12.37 -12.52 -20.85
CA LEU A 263 11.53 -13.14 -21.86
C LEU A 263 10.21 -12.36 -21.85
N VAL A 264 9.95 -11.58 -22.90
CA VAL A 264 8.69 -10.83 -23.04
C VAL A 264 7.62 -11.82 -23.48
N ASN A 265 6.93 -12.41 -22.51
CA ASN A 265 5.92 -13.45 -22.70
C ASN A 265 4.48 -12.91 -22.71
N GLU A 266 4.33 -11.60 -22.56
CA GLU A 266 3.08 -10.85 -22.69
C GLU A 266 3.42 -9.48 -23.31
N ALA A 267 2.59 -9.00 -24.23
CA ALA A 267 2.75 -7.67 -24.79
C ALA A 267 2.37 -6.63 -23.73
N VAL A 268 3.22 -5.62 -23.55
CA VAL A 268 2.95 -4.53 -22.61
C VAL A 268 2.30 -3.37 -23.35
N GLU A 269 1.05 -3.09 -23.01
CA GLU A 269 0.31 -1.96 -23.56
C GLU A 269 0.40 -0.77 -22.59
N ILE A 270 0.80 0.39 -23.13
CA ILE A 270 0.82 1.66 -22.40
C ILE A 270 -0.07 2.61 -23.19
N ALA A 271 -1.16 3.07 -22.57
CA ALA A 271 -2.04 4.05 -23.21
C ALA A 271 -1.30 5.38 -23.40
N GLU A 272 -1.52 6.04 -24.54
CA GLU A 272 -0.93 7.36 -24.85
C GLU A 272 -1.32 8.45 -23.86
#